data_AF-A0A377KKH7-F1
#
_entry.id   AF-A0A377KKH7-F1
#
_cell.length_a   1.000
_cell.length_b   1.000
_cell.length_c   1.000
_cell.angle_alpha   90.00
_cell.angle_beta   90.00
_cell.angle_gamma   90.00
#
_symmetry.space_group_name_H-M   'P 1'
#
loop_
_entity.id
_entity.type
_entity.pdbx_description
1 polymer ?
#
loop_
_entity_poly.entity_id
_entity_poly.type
_entity_poly.pdbx_seq_one_letter_code
_entity_poly.pdbx_strand_id
1 'polypeptide(L)'
;MTNHIFKTVSSIFIGGIFVCLLVYTYSIFMGNLAEMIYQTFTLNVQCSSGSTLSDKVTAARSFLEFSSRIGIIPFICFFLFYIIVNNIKSINFNYCMCIAVYTIINFATVVISGRPYSHYFTTMLPSIVIVTVIGLTWLITLTNLKSKKILLLLTVVFIPASYTYLAVRDSLKPVLVTTPNQVVESLTVSQANYIKNHTNKNDSIYVHNLDANIYLISNRFSNSKFFVLPAIDYNQFENLRTDFQNSLKKNPPKYVIINKQTYEQSHPTDSLLDKSILDFIKKDYSLVDEFSNSENLMLVKNN
;
A
#
# COMPACT_ATOMS: atom_id res chain seq x y z
N MET A 1 7.89 -9.06 -38.35
CA MET A 1 8.10 -8.76 -36.91
C MET A 1 6.78 -8.50 -36.17
N THR A 2 5.86 -7.73 -36.76
CA THR A 2 4.54 -7.37 -36.18
C THR A 2 3.64 -8.55 -35.82
N ASN A 3 3.58 -9.61 -36.65
CA ASN A 3 2.77 -10.81 -36.36
C ASN A 3 3.23 -11.58 -35.11
N HIS A 4 4.53 -11.59 -34.82
CA HIS A 4 5.05 -12.30 -33.65
C HIS A 4 4.69 -11.56 -32.35
N ILE A 5 4.81 -10.23 -32.35
CA ILE A 5 4.42 -9.39 -31.22
C ILE A 5 2.92 -9.53 -30.97
N PHE A 6 2.09 -9.42 -32.01
CA PHE A 6 0.64 -9.57 -31.87
C PHE A 6 0.27 -10.94 -31.30
N LYS A 7 0.83 -12.03 -31.84
CA LYS A 7 0.60 -13.38 -31.33
C LYS A 7 1.02 -13.53 -29.87
N THR A 8 2.19 -12.98 -29.50
CA THR A 8 2.69 -13.02 -28.11
C THR A 8 1.75 -12.28 -27.16
N VAL A 9 1.34 -11.07 -27.53
CA VAL A 9 0.40 -10.27 -26.75
C VAL A 9 -0.94 -10.99 -26.60
N SER A 10 -1.51 -11.51 -27.69
CA SER A 10 -2.75 -12.28 -27.65
C SER A 10 -2.64 -13.52 -26.76
N SER A 11 -1.54 -14.27 -26.84
CA SER A 11 -1.31 -15.44 -25.98
C SER A 11 -1.24 -15.08 -24.49
N ILE A 12 -0.63 -13.95 -24.14
CA ILE A 12 -0.61 -13.45 -22.74
C ILE A 12 -2.03 -13.16 -22.26
N PHE A 13 -2.83 -12.45 -23.04
CA PHE A 13 -4.22 -12.13 -22.66
C PHE A 13 -5.10 -13.37 -22.55
N ILE A 14 -4.99 -14.31 -23.50
CA ILE A 14 -5.74 -15.58 -23.46
C ILE A 14 -5.35 -16.40 -22.23
N GLY A 15 -4.05 -16.49 -21.92
CA GLY A 15 -3.57 -17.16 -20.72
C GLY A 15 -4.13 -16.52 -19.44
N GLY A 16 -4.13 -15.18 -19.37
CA GLY A 16 -4.74 -14.44 -18.27
C GLY A 16 -6.24 -14.71 -18.12
N ILE A 17 -6.99 -14.69 -19.22
CA ILE A 17 -8.43 -15.00 -19.22
C ILE A 17 -8.69 -16.42 -18.72
N PHE A 18 -7.90 -17.40 -19.18
CA PHE A 18 -8.06 -18.78 -18.76
C PHE A 18 -7.87 -18.96 -17.24
N VAL A 19 -6.84 -18.34 -16.67
CA VAL A 19 -6.60 -18.38 -15.21
C VAL A 19 -7.75 -17.70 -14.46
N CYS A 20 -8.20 -16.54 -14.93
CA CYS A 20 -9.35 -15.85 -14.33
C CYS A 20 -10.61 -16.74 -14.35
N LEU A 21 -10.89 -17.42 -15.47
CA LEU A 21 -12.04 -18.33 -15.59
C LEU A 21 -11.98 -19.46 -14.56
N LEU A 22 -10.81 -20.08 -14.33
CA LEU A 22 -10.66 -21.11 -13.30
C LEU A 22 -11.01 -20.59 -11.90
N VAL A 23 -10.56 -19.39 -11.55
CA VAL A 23 -10.88 -18.74 -10.26
C VAL A 23 -12.38 -18.45 -10.18
N TYR A 24 -12.99 -17.89 -11.23
CA TYR A 24 -14.43 -17.64 -11.28
C TYR A 24 -15.25 -18.92 -11.10
N THR A 25 -14.91 -19.98 -11.82
CA THR A 25 -15.59 -21.28 -11.72
C THR A 25 -15.47 -21.86 -10.32
N TYR A 26 -14.28 -21.84 -9.72
CA TYR A 26 -14.09 -22.28 -8.34
C TYR A 26 -14.95 -21.48 -7.36
N SER A 27 -14.96 -20.14 -7.48
CA SER A 27 -15.74 -19.27 -6.60
C SER A 27 -17.25 -19.45 -6.75
N ILE A 28 -17.74 -19.81 -7.95
CA ILE A 28 -19.14 -20.20 -8.17
C ILE A 28 -19.44 -21.51 -7.41
N PHE A 29 -18.60 -22.53 -7.56
CA PHE A 29 -18.80 -23.82 -6.89
C PHE A 29 -18.76 -23.69 -5.36
N MET A 30 -17.92 -22.81 -4.83
CA MET A 30 -17.81 -22.55 -3.40
C MET A 30 -18.87 -21.57 -2.88
N GLY A 31 -19.73 -21.01 -3.74
CA GLY A 31 -20.76 -20.05 -3.35
C GLY A 31 -20.23 -18.72 -2.81
N ASN A 32 -18.96 -18.39 -3.07
CA ASN A 32 -18.30 -17.19 -2.53
C ASN A 32 -18.03 -16.12 -3.60
N LEU A 33 -18.53 -16.31 -4.83
CA LEU A 33 -18.32 -15.36 -5.94
C LEU A 33 -18.79 -13.94 -5.60
N ALA A 34 -19.97 -13.80 -5.01
CA ALA A 34 -20.54 -12.49 -4.66
C ALA A 34 -19.66 -11.76 -3.63
N GLU A 35 -19.20 -12.48 -2.60
CA GLU A 35 -18.28 -11.95 -1.59
C GLU A 35 -16.93 -11.57 -2.22
N MET A 36 -16.38 -12.41 -3.12
CA MET A 36 -15.14 -12.11 -3.83
C MET A 36 -15.25 -10.82 -4.66
N ILE A 37 -16.35 -10.64 -5.40
CA ILE A 37 -16.60 -9.43 -6.19
C ILE A 37 -16.76 -8.22 -5.26
N TYR A 38 -17.53 -8.37 -4.18
CA TYR A 38 -17.77 -7.30 -3.21
C TYR A 38 -16.45 -6.83 -2.57
N GLN A 39 -15.66 -7.75 -2.04
CA GLN A 39 -14.40 -7.44 -1.36
C GLN A 39 -13.34 -6.89 -2.34
N THR A 40 -13.25 -7.44 -3.56
CA THR A 40 -12.22 -7.05 -4.53
C THR A 40 -12.53 -5.72 -5.20
N PHE A 41 -13.79 -5.49 -5.61
CA PHE A 41 -14.15 -4.33 -6.41
C PHE A 41 -14.99 -3.33 -5.63
N THR A 42 -16.13 -3.76 -5.08
CA THR A 42 -17.10 -2.86 -4.46
C THR A 42 -16.50 -2.12 -3.27
N LEU A 43 -15.87 -2.85 -2.35
CA LEU A 43 -15.23 -2.27 -1.17
C LEU A 43 -14.13 -1.28 -1.57
N ASN A 44 -13.22 -1.65 -2.48
CA ASN A 44 -12.13 -0.79 -2.92
C ASN A 44 -12.60 0.48 -3.64
N VAL A 45 -13.67 0.39 -4.45
CA VAL A 45 -14.29 1.55 -5.10
C VAL A 45 -14.96 2.44 -4.05
N GLN A 46 -15.72 1.87 -3.11
CA GLN A 46 -16.37 2.60 -2.03
C GLN A 46 -15.34 3.31 -1.14
N CYS A 47 -14.24 2.63 -0.80
CA CYS A 47 -13.10 3.20 -0.07
C CYS A 47 -12.48 4.38 -0.80
N SER A 48 -12.33 4.29 -2.12
CA SER A 48 -11.78 5.38 -2.94
C SER A 48 -12.76 6.54 -3.08
N SER A 49 -14.06 6.27 -3.17
CA SER A 49 -15.10 7.31 -3.22
C SER A 49 -15.29 8.05 -1.89
N GLY A 50 -14.95 7.42 -0.77
CA GLY A 50 -14.96 8.06 0.55
C GLY A 50 -13.82 9.05 0.78
N SER A 51 -12.83 9.12 -0.12
CA SER A 51 -11.73 10.07 -0.02
C SER A 51 -12.16 11.49 -0.39
N THR A 52 -11.83 12.45 0.45
CA THR A 52 -12.14 13.86 0.24
C THR A 52 -11.19 14.49 -0.78
N LEU A 53 -11.54 15.67 -1.31
CA LEU A 53 -10.62 16.45 -2.13
C LEU A 53 -9.34 16.79 -1.36
N SER A 54 -9.44 17.05 -0.05
CA SER A 54 -8.29 17.32 0.82
C SER A 54 -7.34 16.13 0.90
N ASP A 55 -7.86 14.91 0.99
CA ASP A 55 -7.04 13.69 1.04
C ASP A 55 -6.27 13.50 -0.27
N LYS A 56 -6.95 13.73 -1.41
CA LYS A 56 -6.33 13.68 -2.75
C LYS A 56 -5.23 14.74 -2.89
N VAL A 57 -5.45 15.96 -2.42
CA VAL A 57 -4.42 17.00 -2.40
C VAL A 57 -3.24 16.60 -1.52
N THR A 58 -3.49 15.96 -0.38
CA THR A 58 -2.44 15.47 0.53
C THR A 58 -1.61 14.36 -0.11
N ALA A 59 -2.24 13.41 -0.80
CA ALA A 59 -1.55 12.36 -1.55
C ALA A 59 -0.71 12.94 -2.71
N ALA A 60 -1.27 13.89 -3.47
CA ALA A 60 -0.55 14.59 -4.54
C ALA A 60 0.66 15.36 -3.99
N ARG A 61 0.49 16.09 -2.89
CA ARG A 61 1.58 16.81 -2.21
C ARG A 61 2.67 15.84 -1.75
N SER A 62 2.29 14.72 -1.15
CA SER A 62 3.24 13.68 -0.71
C SER A 62 4.05 13.11 -1.87
N PHE A 63 3.42 12.91 -3.03
CA PHE A 63 4.13 12.50 -4.25
C PHE A 63 5.12 13.56 -4.73
N LEU A 64 4.73 14.83 -4.74
CA LEU A 64 5.61 15.92 -5.16
C LEU A 64 6.77 16.12 -4.18
N GLU A 65 6.52 16.02 -2.87
CA GLU A 65 7.56 16.06 -1.85
C GLU A 65 8.53 14.89 -2.00
N PHE A 66 8.03 13.67 -2.23
CA PHE A 66 8.87 12.50 -2.52
C PHE A 66 9.69 12.71 -3.80
N SER A 67 9.05 13.15 -4.89
CA SER A 67 9.68 13.43 -6.18
C SER A 67 10.77 14.50 -6.07
N SER A 68 10.52 15.54 -5.26
CA SER A 68 11.49 16.58 -4.95
C SER A 68 12.68 16.00 -4.18
N ARG A 69 12.40 15.19 -3.13
CA ARG A 69 13.43 14.53 -2.31
C ARG A 69 14.31 13.57 -3.09
N ILE A 70 13.82 12.96 -4.17
CA ILE A 70 14.63 12.09 -5.05
C ILE A 70 15.23 12.83 -6.25
N GLY A 71 14.96 14.13 -6.41
CA GLY A 71 15.54 14.96 -7.46
C GLY A 71 14.98 14.74 -8.88
N ILE A 72 13.78 14.17 -9.03
CA ILE A 72 13.23 13.83 -10.36
C ILE A 72 12.51 15.01 -11.06
N ILE A 73 12.08 16.01 -10.29
CA ILE A 73 11.29 17.16 -10.79
C ILE A 73 11.97 17.89 -11.97
N PRO A 74 13.27 18.22 -11.94
CA PRO A 74 13.93 18.91 -13.06
C PRO A 74 13.83 18.16 -14.39
N PHE A 75 13.89 16.82 -14.37
CA PHE A 75 13.80 16.01 -15.59
C PHE A 75 12.40 16.01 -16.19
N ILE A 76 11.37 16.04 -15.35
CA ILE A 76 9.98 16.22 -15.78
C ILE A 76 9.83 17.58 -16.47
N CYS A 77 10.43 18.63 -15.91
CA CYS A 77 10.42 19.97 -16.52
C CYS A 77 11.10 19.98 -17.91
N PHE A 78 12.25 19.31 -18.07
CA PHE A 78 12.91 19.20 -19.39
C PHE A 78 12.06 18.48 -20.43
N PHE A 79 11.36 17.42 -20.03
CA PHE A 79 10.44 16.72 -20.91
C PHE A 79 9.25 17.60 -21.33
N LEU A 80 8.65 18.35 -20.40
CA LEU A 80 7.56 19.27 -20.73
C LEU A 80 8.03 20.36 -21.69
N PHE A 81 9.23 20.90 -21.48
CA PHE A 81 9.80 21.90 -22.38
C PHE A 81 10.13 21.30 -23.77
N TYR A 82 10.61 20.07 -23.83
CA TYR A 82 10.80 19.34 -25.10
C TYR A 82 9.50 19.27 -25.91
N ILE A 83 8.36 18.97 -25.27
CA ILE A 83 7.04 18.92 -25.92
C ILE A 83 6.66 20.31 -26.47
N ILE A 84 6.86 21.37 -25.68
CA ILE A 84 6.52 22.74 -26.07
C ILE A 84 7.34 23.19 -27.29
N VAL A 85 8.65 22.90 -27.31
CA VAL A 85 9.57 23.36 -28.37
C VAL A 85 9.40 22.59 -29.68
N ASN A 86 9.20 21.27 -29.63
CA ASN A 86 9.28 20.42 -30.83
C ASN A 86 7.98 20.32 -31.64
N ASN A 87 6.92 21.01 -31.22
CA ASN A 87 5.66 21.25 -31.95
C ASN A 87 4.91 19.98 -32.45
N ILE A 88 3.63 20.14 -32.77
CA ILE A 88 2.64 19.05 -32.95
C ILE A 88 2.91 18.16 -34.19
N LYS A 89 3.72 18.62 -35.15
CA LYS A 89 3.83 18.00 -36.48
C LYS A 89 4.81 16.83 -36.59
N SER A 90 5.59 16.51 -35.57
CA SER A 90 6.57 15.42 -35.62
C SER A 90 5.99 14.08 -35.16
N ILE A 91 6.41 12.97 -35.76
CA ILE A 91 6.06 11.62 -35.28
C ILE A 91 6.46 11.44 -33.80
N ASN A 92 7.57 12.04 -33.37
CA ASN A 92 8.03 12.02 -31.98
C ASN A 92 7.10 12.76 -31.02
N PHE A 93 6.34 13.75 -31.50
CA PHE A 93 5.38 14.50 -30.70
C PHE A 93 4.22 13.60 -30.24
N ASN A 94 3.63 12.81 -31.16
CA ASN A 94 2.53 11.91 -30.83
C ASN A 94 2.94 10.89 -29.75
N TYR A 95 4.13 10.31 -29.85
CA TYR A 95 4.66 9.41 -28.83
C TYR A 95 4.85 10.11 -27.48
N CYS A 96 5.40 11.32 -27.46
CA CYS A 96 5.57 12.08 -26.22
C CYS A 96 4.24 12.49 -25.61
N MET A 97 3.23 12.80 -26.42
CA MET A 97 1.87 13.04 -25.94
C MET A 97 1.24 11.78 -25.35
N CYS A 98 1.40 10.60 -25.96
CA CYS A 98 0.94 9.34 -25.37
C CYS A 98 1.60 9.09 -24.01
N ILE A 99 2.92 9.33 -23.89
CA ILE A 99 3.64 9.19 -22.62
C ILE A 99 3.15 10.20 -21.59
N ALA A 100 2.92 11.46 -21.98
CA ALA A 100 2.39 12.50 -21.10
C ALA A 100 1.00 12.14 -20.58
N VAL A 101 0.09 11.73 -21.47
CA VAL A 101 -1.27 11.29 -21.11
C VAL A 101 -1.22 10.07 -20.19
N TYR A 102 -0.40 9.06 -20.52
CA TYR A 102 -0.19 7.90 -19.65
C TYR A 102 0.30 8.30 -18.27
N THR A 103 1.28 9.20 -18.20
CA THR A 103 1.85 9.69 -16.93
C THR A 103 0.79 10.43 -16.09
N ILE A 104 -0.04 11.27 -16.72
CA ILE A 104 -1.12 12.02 -16.06
C ILE A 104 -2.19 11.06 -15.53
N ILE A 105 -2.62 10.09 -16.36
CA ILE A 105 -3.62 9.10 -15.96
C ILE A 105 -3.08 8.26 -14.80
N ASN A 106 -1.84 7.77 -14.90
CA ASN A 106 -1.21 6.98 -13.85
C ASN A 106 -1.08 7.79 -12.54
N PHE A 107 -0.69 9.06 -12.63
CA PHE A 107 -0.67 9.96 -11.47
C PHE A 107 -2.05 10.12 -10.83
N ALA A 108 -3.11 10.28 -11.64
CA ALA A 108 -4.47 10.34 -11.15
C ALA A 108 -4.86 9.05 -10.40
N THR A 109 -4.44 7.87 -10.89
CA THR A 109 -4.69 6.59 -10.20
C THR A 109 -3.95 6.45 -8.88
N VAL A 110 -2.74 7.02 -8.76
CA VAL A 110 -1.98 7.05 -7.50
C VAL A 110 -2.70 7.91 -6.44
N VAL A 111 -3.23 9.05 -6.87
CA VAL A 111 -3.85 10.04 -5.99
C VAL A 111 -5.31 9.71 -5.65
N ILE A 112 -5.98 8.88 -6.46
CA ILE A 112 -7.43 8.64 -6.35
C ILE A 112 -7.88 8.15 -4.97
N SER A 113 -7.03 7.40 -4.28
CA SER A 113 -7.31 6.84 -2.96
C SER A 113 -7.24 7.87 -1.84
N GLY A 114 -6.61 9.03 -2.08
CA GLY A 114 -6.31 10.04 -1.05
C GLY A 114 -5.23 9.62 -0.04
N ARG A 115 -4.60 8.45 -0.20
CA ARG A 115 -3.63 7.93 0.77
C ARG A 115 -2.18 8.19 0.30
N PRO A 116 -1.32 8.78 1.15
CA PRO A 116 0.05 9.11 0.80
C PRO A 116 1.00 7.90 0.94
N TYR A 117 0.61 6.72 0.44
CA TYR A 117 1.46 5.55 0.50
C TYR A 117 2.58 5.64 -0.53
N SER A 118 3.83 5.60 -0.06
CA SER A 118 5.02 5.67 -0.92
C SER A 118 5.08 4.54 -1.95
N HIS A 119 4.56 3.35 -1.62
CA HIS A 119 4.55 2.22 -2.54
C HIS A 119 3.61 2.42 -3.73
N TYR A 120 2.60 3.31 -3.65
CA TYR A 120 1.80 3.67 -4.83
C TYR A 120 2.64 4.37 -5.90
N PHE A 121 3.74 5.02 -5.51
CA PHE A 121 4.61 5.71 -6.46
C PHE A 121 5.43 4.74 -7.32
N THR A 122 5.49 3.45 -6.96
CA THR A 122 6.17 2.43 -7.75
C THR A 122 5.56 2.26 -9.15
N THR A 123 4.24 2.44 -9.28
CA THR A 123 3.56 2.38 -10.59
C THR A 123 3.97 3.53 -11.51
N MET A 124 4.46 4.64 -10.95
CA MET A 124 4.93 5.81 -11.70
C MET A 124 6.33 5.62 -12.28
N LEU A 125 7.12 4.68 -11.75
CA LEU A 125 8.52 4.46 -12.16
C LEU A 125 8.69 4.28 -13.68
N PRO A 126 7.90 3.45 -14.39
CA PRO A 126 8.06 3.28 -15.84
C PRO A 126 7.88 4.59 -16.61
N SER A 127 6.81 5.35 -16.34
CA SER A 127 6.58 6.67 -16.96
C SER A 127 7.69 7.66 -16.65
N ILE A 128 8.09 7.72 -15.39
CA ILE A 128 9.10 8.67 -14.91
C ILE A 128 10.47 8.40 -15.55
N VAL A 129 10.85 7.13 -15.69
CA VAL A 129 12.11 6.75 -16.35
C VAL A 129 12.10 7.19 -17.82
N ILE A 130 11.01 6.93 -18.54
CA ILE A 130 10.89 7.31 -19.96
C ILE A 130 10.94 8.84 -20.12
N VAL A 131 10.14 9.57 -19.32
CA VAL A 131 10.13 11.04 -19.28
C VAL A 131 11.53 11.59 -19.02
N THR A 132 12.24 11.00 -18.06
CA THR A 132 13.60 11.41 -17.70
C THR A 132 14.59 11.20 -18.84
N VAL A 133 14.56 10.02 -19.48
CA VAL A 133 15.44 9.71 -20.62
C VAL A 133 15.21 10.65 -21.79
N ILE A 134 13.95 10.95 -22.12
CA ILE A 134 13.62 11.88 -23.22
C ILE A 134 14.11 13.29 -22.88
N GLY A 135 13.79 13.79 -21.68
CA GLY A 135 14.22 15.12 -21.23
C GLY A 135 15.74 15.29 -21.24
N LEU A 136 16.46 14.28 -20.74
CA LEU A 136 17.93 14.24 -20.77
C LEU A 136 18.48 14.20 -22.18
N THR A 137 17.93 13.34 -23.05
CA THR A 137 18.38 13.21 -24.43
C THR A 137 18.22 14.53 -25.17
N TRP A 138 17.08 15.20 -25.01
CA TRP A 138 16.87 16.51 -25.60
C TRP A 138 17.87 17.54 -25.08
N LEU A 139 18.11 17.60 -23.77
CA LEU A 139 19.05 18.56 -23.21
C LEU A 139 20.49 18.32 -23.71
N ILE A 140 20.88 17.06 -23.92
CA ILE A 140 22.14 16.68 -24.57
C ILE A 140 22.20 17.19 -26.01
N THR A 141 21.08 17.28 -26.75
CA THR A 141 21.09 17.82 -28.13
C THR A 141 21.36 19.32 -28.18
N LEU A 142 21.00 20.07 -27.14
CA LEU A 142 21.16 21.54 -27.07
C LEU A 142 22.59 21.99 -26.71
N THR A 143 23.45 21.06 -26.29
CA THR A 143 24.77 21.38 -25.73
C THR A 143 25.89 20.95 -26.67
N ASN A 144 27.01 21.70 -26.66
CA ASN A 144 28.21 21.30 -27.41
C ASN A 144 28.94 20.11 -26.73
N LEU A 145 29.85 19.44 -27.43
CA LEU A 145 30.55 18.23 -26.94
C LEU A 145 31.27 18.38 -25.59
N LYS A 146 31.82 19.57 -25.28
CA LYS A 146 32.44 19.85 -23.97
C LYS A 146 31.38 20.00 -22.87
N SER A 147 30.31 20.75 -23.16
CA SER A 147 29.18 20.93 -22.24
C SER A 147 28.38 19.65 -22.00
N LYS A 148 28.30 18.73 -22.98
CA LYS A 148 27.66 17.41 -22.84
C LYS A 148 28.32 16.57 -21.74
N LYS A 149 29.66 16.55 -21.67
CA LYS A 149 30.41 15.80 -20.63
C LYS A 149 30.17 16.38 -19.25
N ILE A 150 30.14 17.71 -19.13
CA ILE A 150 29.86 18.41 -17.86
C ILE A 150 28.41 18.19 -17.43
N LEU A 151 27.47 18.26 -18.36
CA LEU A 151 26.05 18.01 -18.10
C LEU A 151 25.79 16.57 -17.67
N LEU A 152 26.40 15.59 -18.34
CA LEU A 152 26.33 14.19 -17.96
C LEU A 152 26.89 13.99 -16.53
N LEU A 153 28.02 14.64 -16.22
CA LEU A 153 28.61 14.61 -14.87
C LEU A 153 27.64 15.22 -13.84
N LEU A 154 27.00 16.36 -14.12
CA LEU A 154 26.06 17.01 -13.21
C LEU A 154 24.75 16.23 -13.04
N THR A 155 24.24 15.57 -14.09
CA THR A 155 22.99 14.81 -14.03
C THR A 155 23.16 13.41 -13.44
N VAL A 156 24.29 12.74 -13.70
CA VAL A 156 24.58 11.37 -13.21
C VAL A 156 25.28 11.37 -11.85
N VAL A 157 26.10 12.38 -11.53
CA VAL A 157 26.84 12.43 -10.26
C VAL A 157 26.11 13.29 -9.23
N PHE A 158 25.67 14.51 -9.58
CA PHE A 158 25.15 15.44 -8.57
C PHE A 158 23.74 15.10 -8.10
N ILE A 159 22.82 14.70 -8.99
CA ILE A 159 21.43 14.39 -8.59
C ILE A 159 21.37 13.11 -7.72
N PRO A 160 22.08 12.02 -8.07
CA PRO A 160 22.17 10.85 -7.19
C PRO A 160 22.98 11.09 -5.91
N ALA A 161 24.09 11.84 -5.96
CA ALA A 161 24.94 12.06 -4.78
C ALA A 161 24.31 13.02 -3.75
N SER A 162 23.51 14.00 -4.17
CA SER A 162 22.91 14.98 -3.24
C SER A 162 21.60 14.52 -2.60
N TYR A 163 20.83 13.67 -3.28
CA TYR A 163 19.48 13.30 -2.83
C TYR A 163 19.28 11.79 -2.66
N THR A 164 19.86 10.99 -3.55
CA THR A 164 19.65 9.54 -3.56
C THR A 164 20.51 8.83 -2.53
N TYR A 165 21.75 9.27 -2.24
CA TYR A 165 22.62 8.59 -1.26
C TYR A 165 22.02 8.52 0.16
N LEU A 166 21.46 9.62 0.69
CA LEU A 166 20.85 9.62 2.02
C LEU A 166 19.55 8.81 2.04
N ALA A 167 18.69 8.98 1.04
CA ALA A 167 17.44 8.23 0.91
C ALA A 167 17.67 6.72 0.74
N VAL A 168 18.67 6.33 -0.05
CA VAL A 168 19.09 4.94 -0.27
C VAL A 168 19.77 4.38 0.97
N ARG A 169 20.67 5.12 1.63
CA ARG A 169 21.31 4.65 2.86
C ARG A 169 20.28 4.36 3.95
N ASP A 170 19.37 5.29 4.20
CA ASP A 170 18.42 5.17 5.32
C ASP A 170 17.31 4.16 5.00
N SER A 171 16.92 4.00 3.73
CA SER A 171 15.87 3.04 3.31
C SER A 171 16.41 1.65 2.97
N LEU A 172 17.63 1.53 2.41
CA LEU A 172 18.22 0.23 2.06
C LEU A 172 19.00 -0.40 3.18
N LYS A 173 19.59 0.36 4.12
CA LYS A 173 20.34 -0.24 5.22
C LYS A 173 19.49 -1.30 5.95
N PRO A 174 18.24 -1.02 6.39
CA PRO A 174 17.38 -2.05 6.97
C PRO A 174 17.18 -3.26 6.07
N VAL A 175 16.99 -3.08 4.76
CA VAL A 175 16.76 -4.16 3.77
C VAL A 175 18.03 -4.98 3.49
N LEU A 176 19.21 -4.36 3.59
CA LEU A 176 20.50 -4.98 3.31
C LEU A 176 21.07 -5.71 4.53
N VAL A 177 20.74 -5.26 5.76
CA VAL A 177 21.11 -6.00 7.00
C VAL A 177 20.02 -6.96 7.48
N THR A 178 18.76 -6.79 7.10
CA THR A 178 17.75 -7.83 7.37
C THR A 178 17.85 -8.91 6.30
N THR A 179 18.31 -10.10 6.68
CA THR A 179 18.15 -11.24 5.77
C THR A 179 16.67 -11.58 5.66
N PRO A 180 16.15 -11.88 4.46
CA PRO A 180 14.78 -12.34 4.28
C PRO A 180 14.48 -13.50 5.24
N ASN A 181 13.32 -13.46 5.90
CA ASN A 181 12.82 -14.49 6.82
C ASN A 181 13.52 -14.60 8.20
N GLN A 182 14.36 -13.65 8.60
CA GLN A 182 14.79 -13.60 10.00
C GLN A 182 13.69 -12.98 10.88
N VAL A 183 13.35 -13.68 11.95
CA VAL A 183 12.50 -13.16 13.03
C VAL A 183 13.32 -12.14 13.79
N VAL A 184 13.04 -10.86 13.58
CA VAL A 184 13.68 -9.76 14.32
C VAL A 184 13.02 -9.65 15.69
N GLU A 185 13.80 -9.66 16.76
CA GLU A 185 13.30 -9.38 18.10
C GLU A 185 12.53 -8.05 18.10
N SER A 186 11.25 -8.14 18.41
CA SER A 186 10.30 -7.03 18.33
C SER A 186 9.13 -7.32 19.24
N LEU A 187 8.40 -6.26 19.61
CA LEU A 187 7.17 -6.37 20.40
C LEU A 187 6.18 -7.38 19.76
N THR A 188 6.01 -7.32 18.44
CA THR A 188 5.17 -8.23 17.65
C THR A 188 5.57 -9.69 17.85
N VAL A 189 6.87 -9.99 17.82
CA VAL A 189 7.40 -11.35 18.03
C VAL A 189 7.18 -11.81 19.47
N SER A 190 7.44 -10.94 20.45
CA SER A 190 7.23 -11.25 21.87
C SER A 190 5.76 -11.55 22.16
N GLN A 191 4.84 -10.70 21.69
CA GLN A 191 3.39 -10.92 21.84
C GLN A 191 2.93 -12.20 21.13
N ALA A 192 3.40 -12.45 19.91
CA ALA A 192 3.04 -13.65 19.17
C ALA A 192 3.55 -14.95 19.84
N ASN A 193 4.77 -14.93 20.36
CA ASN A 193 5.33 -16.06 21.12
C ASN A 193 4.58 -16.27 22.44
N TYR A 194 4.23 -15.19 23.14
CA TYR A 194 3.40 -15.26 24.35
C TYR A 194 2.07 -15.95 24.04
N ILE A 195 1.34 -15.48 23.03
CA ILE A 195 0.08 -16.09 22.58
C ILE A 195 0.30 -17.57 22.28
N LYS A 196 1.32 -17.92 21.49
CA LYS A 196 1.60 -19.30 21.08
C LYS A 196 1.80 -20.24 22.27
N ASN A 197 2.43 -19.76 23.33
CA ASN A 197 2.75 -20.54 24.53
C ASN A 197 1.58 -20.62 25.53
N HIS A 198 0.58 -19.72 25.44
CA HIS A 198 -0.56 -19.64 26.38
C HIS A 198 -1.92 -19.98 25.75
N THR A 199 -1.92 -20.52 24.53
CA THR A 199 -3.13 -20.89 23.79
C THR A 199 -3.01 -22.23 23.09
N ASN A 200 -4.16 -22.86 22.82
CA ASN A 200 -4.26 -24.00 21.92
C ASN A 200 -4.39 -23.52 20.47
N LYS A 201 -4.06 -24.38 19.49
CA LYS A 201 -4.15 -24.05 18.06
C LYS A 201 -5.55 -23.60 17.61
N ASN A 202 -6.59 -24.05 18.29
CA ASN A 202 -7.99 -23.73 17.98
C ASN A 202 -8.49 -22.47 18.69
N ASP A 203 -7.70 -21.90 19.63
CA ASP A 203 -8.05 -20.64 20.25
C ASP A 203 -7.91 -19.52 19.21
N SER A 204 -8.91 -18.65 19.14
CA SER A 204 -8.88 -17.48 18.25
C SER A 204 -8.26 -16.28 18.96
N ILE A 205 -7.66 -15.38 18.18
CA ILE A 205 -7.19 -14.07 18.65
C ILE A 205 -7.79 -12.97 17.79
N TYR A 206 -7.67 -11.72 18.23
CA TYR A 206 -8.01 -10.57 17.41
C TYR A 206 -6.96 -9.47 17.53
N VAL A 207 -6.51 -8.97 16.39
CA VAL A 207 -5.53 -7.90 16.27
C VAL A 207 -6.21 -6.71 15.61
N HIS A 208 -6.42 -5.64 16.37
CA HIS A 208 -7.24 -4.51 15.96
C HIS A 208 -6.40 -3.43 15.27
N ASN A 209 -6.64 -3.19 13.98
CA ASN A 209 -6.01 -2.13 13.18
C ASN A 209 -4.47 -2.12 13.26
N LEU A 210 -3.87 -3.30 13.39
CA LEU A 210 -2.42 -3.53 13.37
C LEU A 210 -2.07 -4.57 12.30
N ASP A 211 -0.78 -4.84 12.11
CA ASP A 211 -0.29 -5.78 11.10
C ASP A 211 -0.70 -7.24 11.37
N ALA A 212 -0.68 -8.06 10.31
CA ALA A 212 -1.10 -9.47 10.39
C ALA A 212 -0.04 -10.42 10.98
N ASN A 213 1.17 -9.94 11.28
CA ASN A 213 2.30 -10.83 11.58
C ASN A 213 2.07 -11.62 12.87
N ILE A 214 1.33 -11.06 13.84
CA ILE A 214 0.98 -11.75 15.08
C ILE A 214 0.24 -13.06 14.80
N TYR A 215 -0.72 -13.08 13.85
CA TYR A 215 -1.44 -14.31 13.48
C TYR A 215 -0.49 -15.37 12.92
N LEU A 216 0.42 -14.94 12.03
CA LEU A 216 1.36 -15.83 11.36
C LEU A 216 2.36 -16.44 12.35
N ILE A 217 3.00 -15.61 13.19
CA ILE A 217 4.04 -16.03 14.13
C ILE A 217 3.44 -16.87 15.27
N SER A 218 2.27 -16.47 15.80
CA SER A 218 1.60 -17.22 16.86
C SER A 218 0.95 -18.50 16.36
N ASN A 219 0.73 -18.62 15.04
CA ASN A 219 -0.04 -19.68 14.39
C ASN A 219 -1.46 -19.78 14.98
N ARG A 220 -2.18 -18.65 15.01
CA ARG A 220 -3.57 -18.56 15.48
C ARG A 220 -4.44 -17.85 14.45
N PHE A 221 -5.69 -18.28 14.37
CA PHE A 221 -6.68 -17.67 13.48
C PHE A 221 -7.35 -16.47 14.14
N SER A 222 -7.82 -15.54 13.30
CA SER A 222 -8.74 -14.50 13.75
C SER A 222 -10.06 -15.12 14.19
N ASN A 223 -10.71 -14.47 15.14
CA ASN A 223 -12.03 -14.85 15.61
C ASN A 223 -13.13 -14.59 14.57
N SER A 224 -12.81 -13.87 13.49
CA SER A 224 -13.71 -13.57 12.37
C SER A 224 -12.99 -13.74 11.01
N LYS A 225 -13.74 -13.65 9.91
CA LYS A 225 -13.17 -13.57 8.55
C LYS A 225 -12.34 -12.30 8.32
N PHE A 226 -12.40 -11.32 9.23
CA PHE A 226 -11.75 -10.02 9.16
C PHE A 226 -10.44 -10.00 9.97
N PHE A 227 -9.44 -10.76 9.55
CA PHE A 227 -8.16 -10.86 10.28
C PHE A 227 -7.29 -9.60 10.17
N VAL A 228 -7.46 -8.79 9.11
CA VAL A 228 -6.97 -7.40 9.03
C VAL A 228 -8.07 -6.55 8.44
N LEU A 229 -8.56 -5.59 9.22
CA LEU A 229 -9.54 -4.62 8.77
C LEU A 229 -8.84 -3.49 8.02
N PRO A 230 -9.26 -3.13 6.80
CA PRO A 230 -8.77 -1.91 6.17
C PRO A 230 -9.18 -0.70 7.00
N ALA A 231 -8.32 0.31 7.05
CA ALA A 231 -8.60 1.57 7.76
C ALA A 231 -9.61 2.41 6.96
N ILE A 232 -10.89 2.09 7.06
CA ILE A 232 -12.02 2.70 6.34
C ILE A 232 -13.09 3.10 7.34
N ASP A 233 -13.99 4.02 6.97
CA ASP A 233 -15.10 4.42 7.84
C ASP A 233 -16.22 3.38 7.84
N TYR A 234 -16.21 2.46 8.80
CA TYR A 234 -17.17 1.35 8.92
C TYR A 234 -18.61 1.81 9.19
N ASN A 235 -18.85 3.08 9.52
CA ASN A 235 -20.20 3.63 9.56
C ASN A 235 -20.86 3.63 8.18
N GLN A 236 -20.08 3.64 7.10
CA GLN A 236 -20.56 3.56 5.72
C GLN A 236 -20.77 2.10 5.25
N PHE A 237 -20.41 1.12 6.09
CA PHE A 237 -20.41 -0.31 5.77
C PHE A 237 -21.14 -1.11 6.87
N GLU A 238 -22.42 -0.82 7.06
CA GLU A 238 -23.23 -1.37 8.17
C GLU A 238 -23.23 -2.91 8.21
N ASN A 239 -23.33 -3.57 7.06
CA ASN A 239 -23.29 -5.04 6.99
C ASN A 239 -21.96 -5.60 7.53
N LEU A 240 -20.83 -4.99 7.12
CA LEU A 240 -19.51 -5.42 7.56
C LEU A 240 -19.33 -5.17 9.05
N ARG A 241 -19.70 -3.97 9.52
CA ARG A 241 -19.69 -3.62 10.95
C ARG A 241 -20.49 -4.62 11.78
N THR A 242 -21.71 -4.93 11.33
CA THR A 242 -22.62 -5.86 12.03
C THR A 242 -22.07 -7.28 12.02
N ASP A 243 -21.57 -7.76 10.89
CA ASP A 243 -20.93 -9.08 10.78
C ASP A 243 -19.73 -9.22 11.72
N PHE A 244 -18.90 -8.19 11.79
CA PHE A 244 -17.74 -8.15 12.69
C PHE A 244 -18.17 -8.19 14.17
N GLN A 245 -19.10 -7.31 14.56
CA GLN A 245 -19.64 -7.25 15.93
C GLN A 245 -20.29 -8.57 16.34
N ASN A 246 -21.01 -9.22 15.42
CA ASN A 246 -21.60 -10.55 15.65
C ASN A 246 -20.52 -11.63 15.81
N SER A 247 -19.44 -11.56 15.05
CA SER A 247 -18.32 -12.50 15.14
C SER A 247 -17.61 -12.39 16.49
N LEU A 248 -17.37 -11.17 16.99
CA LEU A 248 -16.83 -10.94 18.35
C LEU A 248 -17.69 -11.60 19.44
N LYS A 249 -19.02 -11.53 19.31
CA LYS A 249 -19.95 -12.12 20.29
C LYS A 249 -20.02 -13.64 20.19
N LYS A 250 -20.10 -14.19 18.98
CA LYS A 250 -20.28 -15.64 18.75
C LYS A 250 -18.99 -16.44 18.98
N ASN A 251 -17.86 -15.86 18.63
CA ASN A 251 -16.54 -16.45 18.80
C ASN A 251 -15.63 -15.40 19.46
N PRO A 252 -15.71 -15.23 20.79
CA PRO A 252 -14.90 -14.24 21.48
C PRO A 252 -13.41 -14.66 21.45
N PRO A 253 -12.50 -13.77 21.01
CA PRO A 253 -11.07 -14.07 20.97
C PRO A 253 -10.52 -14.31 22.37
N LYS A 254 -9.53 -15.18 22.51
CA LYS A 254 -8.85 -15.38 23.80
C LYS A 254 -7.93 -14.22 24.15
N TYR A 255 -7.29 -13.65 23.13
CA TYR A 255 -6.45 -12.46 23.23
C TYR A 255 -6.88 -11.37 22.25
N VAL A 256 -6.87 -10.12 22.70
CA VAL A 256 -7.05 -8.93 21.86
C VAL A 256 -5.79 -8.08 21.92
N ILE A 257 -5.27 -7.68 20.76
CA ILE A 257 -4.13 -6.79 20.62
C ILE A 257 -4.62 -5.48 20.03
N ILE A 258 -4.32 -4.37 20.68
CA ILE A 258 -4.81 -3.03 20.33
C ILE A 258 -3.75 -1.98 20.61
N ASN A 259 -3.69 -0.91 19.80
CA ASN A 259 -2.80 0.21 20.08
C ASN A 259 -3.20 0.90 21.40
N LYS A 260 -2.21 1.28 22.22
CA LYS A 260 -2.42 1.97 23.50
C LYS A 260 -3.20 3.27 23.31
N GLN A 261 -2.91 4.03 22.26
CA GLN A 261 -3.62 5.27 21.96
C GLN A 261 -5.11 5.01 21.74
N THR A 262 -5.48 3.95 21.02
CA THR A 262 -6.88 3.55 20.82
C THR A 262 -7.51 3.10 22.14
N TYR A 263 -6.82 2.29 22.93
CA TYR A 263 -7.31 1.81 24.23
C TYR A 263 -7.64 2.95 25.22
N GLU A 264 -6.80 3.98 25.23
CA GLU A 264 -6.89 5.13 26.15
C GLU A 264 -7.79 6.26 25.63
N GLN A 265 -8.41 6.11 24.44
CA GLN A 265 -9.32 7.13 23.90
C GLN A 265 -10.49 7.42 24.85
N SER A 266 -10.72 8.70 25.14
CA SER A 266 -11.87 9.12 25.97
C SER A 266 -13.20 9.12 25.19
N HIS A 267 -13.16 9.37 23.88
CA HIS A 267 -14.36 9.48 23.03
C HIS A 267 -14.18 8.65 21.75
N PRO A 268 -14.16 7.30 21.86
CA PRO A 268 -13.95 6.45 20.69
C PRO A 268 -15.15 6.50 19.74
N THR A 269 -14.86 6.30 18.45
CA THR A 269 -15.89 6.25 17.40
C THR A 269 -15.89 4.88 16.72
N ASP A 270 -16.99 4.52 16.06
CA ASP A 270 -17.05 3.30 15.25
C ASP A 270 -16.55 3.49 13.82
N SER A 271 -15.95 4.64 13.50
CA SER A 271 -15.38 4.85 12.17
C SER A 271 -14.33 3.78 11.87
N LEU A 272 -13.46 3.45 12.82
CA LEU A 272 -12.48 2.36 12.70
C LEU A 272 -12.82 1.12 13.53
N LEU A 273 -14.07 1.02 14.01
CA LEU A 273 -14.56 0.04 14.99
C LEU A 273 -13.94 0.15 16.39
N ASP A 274 -13.23 1.25 16.68
CA ASP A 274 -12.59 1.50 17.98
C ASP A 274 -13.60 1.39 19.12
N LYS A 275 -14.75 2.06 19.01
CA LYS A 275 -15.78 1.99 20.06
C LYS A 275 -16.29 0.56 20.26
N SER A 276 -16.65 -0.13 19.18
CA SER A 276 -17.13 -1.52 19.22
C SER A 276 -16.15 -2.47 19.91
N ILE A 277 -14.85 -2.35 19.62
CA ILE A 277 -13.86 -3.22 20.26
C ILE A 277 -13.62 -2.83 21.72
N LEU A 278 -13.60 -1.53 22.05
CA LEU A 278 -13.41 -1.06 23.42
C LEU A 278 -14.58 -1.46 24.33
N ASP A 279 -15.81 -1.32 23.86
CA ASP A 279 -17.02 -1.74 24.59
C ASP A 279 -17.01 -3.26 24.81
N PHE A 280 -16.49 -4.03 23.86
CA PHE A 280 -16.35 -5.48 23.97
C PHE A 280 -15.27 -5.89 24.99
N ILE A 281 -14.08 -5.29 24.96
CA ILE A 281 -12.97 -5.69 25.85
C ILE A 281 -13.14 -5.19 27.28
N LYS A 282 -13.70 -3.99 27.49
CA LYS A 282 -13.87 -3.40 28.84
C LYS A 282 -14.76 -4.25 29.76
N LYS A 283 -15.58 -5.11 29.17
CA LYS A 283 -16.51 -5.96 29.89
C LYS A 283 -15.83 -7.19 30.50
N ASP A 284 -15.10 -7.93 29.66
CA ASP A 284 -14.69 -9.31 29.96
C ASP A 284 -13.19 -9.56 29.72
N TYR A 285 -12.34 -8.52 29.63
CA TYR A 285 -10.90 -8.68 29.40
C TYR A 285 -10.06 -7.89 30.40
N SER A 286 -8.85 -8.38 30.65
CA SER A 286 -7.84 -7.76 31.50
C SER A 286 -6.52 -7.59 30.74
N LEU A 287 -5.73 -6.58 31.11
CA LEU A 287 -4.40 -6.37 30.54
C LEU A 287 -3.45 -7.49 30.95
N VAL A 288 -2.62 -7.95 30.02
CA VAL A 288 -1.49 -8.83 30.33
C VAL A 288 -0.34 -7.97 30.85
N ASP A 289 0.07 -8.20 32.10
CA ASP A 289 1.03 -7.35 32.82
C ASP A 289 2.34 -7.09 32.04
N GLU A 290 2.87 -8.12 31.38
CA GLU A 290 4.09 -8.05 30.56
C GLU A 290 4.00 -6.99 29.44
N PHE A 291 2.79 -6.68 28.97
CA PHE A 291 2.53 -5.77 27.85
C PHE A 291 1.67 -4.56 28.26
N SER A 292 1.61 -4.25 29.56
CA SER A 292 0.84 -3.11 30.09
C SER A 292 1.45 -1.75 29.71
N ASN A 293 2.77 -1.71 29.49
CA ASN A 293 3.53 -0.49 29.19
C ASN A 293 3.98 -0.39 27.72
N SER A 294 3.58 -1.32 26.86
CA SER A 294 3.97 -1.33 25.44
C SER A 294 3.07 -0.44 24.57
N GLU A 295 3.57 -0.09 23.38
CA GLU A 295 2.81 0.69 22.39
C GLU A 295 1.54 -0.04 21.92
N ASN A 296 1.64 -1.36 21.75
CA ASN A 296 0.50 -2.23 21.52
C ASN A 296 0.23 -3.00 22.82
N LEU A 297 -0.97 -2.86 23.35
CA LEU A 297 -1.43 -3.57 24.54
C LEU A 297 -1.94 -4.95 24.15
N MET A 298 -1.76 -5.92 25.04
CA MET A 298 -2.38 -7.23 24.92
C MET A 298 -3.37 -7.44 26.07
N LEU A 299 -4.59 -7.80 25.73
CA LEU A 299 -5.65 -8.11 26.66
C LEU A 299 -6.02 -9.58 26.56
N VAL A 300 -6.33 -10.20 27.69
CA VAL A 300 -6.76 -11.60 27.80
C VAL A 300 -8.19 -11.66 28.30
N LYS A 301 -8.98 -12.58 27.76
CA LYS A 301 -10.35 -12.81 28.21
C LYS A 301 -10.35 -13.33 29.65
N ASN A 302 -11.15 -12.73 30.52
CA ASN A 302 -11.39 -13.18 31.88
C ASN A 302 -12.12 -14.54 31.83
N ASN A 303 -11.68 -15.49 32.65
CA ASN A 303 -12.30 -16.82 32.77
C ASN A 303 -13.63 -16.76 33.52
#